data_AF-A0A3C1ICM0-F1
#
_entry.id   AF-A0A3C1ICM0-F1
#
_cell.length_a   1.000
_cell.length_b   1.000
_cell.length_c   1.000
_cell.angle_alpha   90.00
_cell.angle_beta   90.00
_cell.angle_gamma   90.00
#
_symmetry.space_group_name_H-M   'P 1'
#
loop_
_entity.id
_entity.type
_entity.pdbx_description
1 polymer ?
#
loop_
_entity_poly.entity_id
_entity_poly.type
_entity_poly.pdbx_seq_one_letter_code
_entity_poly.pdbx_strand_id
1 'polypeptide(L)' 'MTEGLCALTATEAVARLRAGEVTAAELVEASIARIEEVDPKVNALPIPCFDRARDMA' A
#
# COMPACT_ATOMS: atom_id res chain seq x y z
N MET A 1 8.28 7.56 -5.78
CA MET A 1 8.43 7.98 -4.38
C MET A 1 7.46 7.21 -3.48
N THR A 2 7.41 5.88 -3.61
CA THR A 2 6.47 5.00 -2.88
C THR A 2 7.21 3.94 -2.05
N GLU A 3 8.55 3.90 -2.18
CA GLU A 3 9.41 2.93 -1.53
C GLU A 3 9.44 3.18 -0.01
N GLY A 4 9.12 2.15 0.78
CA GLY A 4 9.10 2.21 2.25
C GLY A 4 7.78 2.65 2.89
N LEU A 5 6.81 3.15 2.13
CA LEU A 5 5.49 3.52 2.69
C LEU A 5 4.72 2.31 3.23
N CYS A 6 4.92 1.12 2.66
CA CYS A 6 4.30 -0.12 3.13
C CYS A 6 4.86 -0.60 4.49
N ALA A 7 5.97 -0.02 4.98
CA ALA A 7 6.58 -0.39 6.26
C ALA A 7 6.08 0.47 7.43
N LEU A 8 5.24 1.48 7.16
CA LEU A 8 4.68 2.35 8.19
C LEU A 8 3.72 1.60 9.08
N THR A 9 3.69 1.98 10.36
CA THR A 9 2.57 1.63 11.22
C THR A 9 1.29 2.32 10.73
N ALA A 10 0.13 1.75 11.07
CA ALA A 10 -1.15 2.34 10.72
C ALA A 10 -1.29 3.79 11.24
N THR A 11 -0.78 4.07 12.44
CA THR A 11 -0.81 5.41 13.04
C THR A 11 0.07 6.40 12.31
N GLU A 12 1.25 5.99 11.83
CA GLU A 12 2.14 6.86 11.05
C GLU A 12 1.53 7.16 9.67
N ALA A 13 0.96 6.16 9.00
CA ALA A 13 0.30 6.35 7.72
C ALA A 13 -0.88 7.34 7.83
N VAL A 14 -1.71 7.21 8.87
CA VAL A 14 -2.83 8.14 9.12
C VAL A 14 -2.33 9.55 9.48
N ALA A 15 -1.26 9.66 10.27
CA ALA A 15 -0.68 10.96 10.60
C ALA A 15 -0.21 11.69 9.34
N ARG A 16 0.52 11.00 8.45
CA ARG A 16 1.01 11.56 7.18
C ARG A 16 -0.11 11.90 6.20
N LEU A 17 -1.15 11.06 6.12
CA LEU A 17 -2.36 11.35 5.33
C LEU A 17 -3.03 12.64 5.79
N ARG A 18 -3.20 12.83 7.10
CA ARG A 18 -3.81 14.04 7.67
C ARG A 18 -2.93 15.28 7.46
N ALA A 19 -1.61 15.10 7.46
CA ALA A 19 -0.65 16.16 7.17
C ALA A 19 -0.55 16.49 5.67
N GLY A 20 -1.13 15.67 4.78
CA GLY A 20 -1.02 15.83 3.32
C GLY A 20 0.36 15.50 2.76
N GLU A 21 1.20 14.80 3.54
CA GLU A 21 2.55 14.39 3.12
C GLU A 21 2.52 13.21 2.15
N VAL A 22 1.45 12.41 2.20
CA VAL A 22 1.19 11.28 1.31
C VAL A 22 -0.30 11.24 0.98
N THR A 23 -0.63 10.63 -0.15
CA THR A 23 -1.99 10.35 -0.60
C THR A 23 -2.38 8.90 -0.33
N ALA A 24 -3.68 8.63 -0.27
CA ALA A 24 -4.17 7.25 -0.14
C ALA A 24 -3.73 6.38 -1.33
N ALA A 25 -3.73 6.95 -2.56
CA ALA A 25 -3.24 6.28 -3.76
C ALA A 25 -1.76 5.86 -3.61
N GLU A 26 -0.89 6.71 -3.09
CA GLU A 26 0.52 6.38 -2.86
C GLU A 26 0.71 5.23 -1.85
N LEU A 27 -0.10 5.18 -0.80
CA LEU A 27 -0.07 4.07 0.18
C LEU A 27 -0.56 2.76 -0.44
N VAL A 28 -1.60 2.82 -1.26
CA VAL A 28 -2.15 1.65 -1.97
C VAL A 28 -1.12 1.12 -2.96
N GLU A 29 -0.55 1.97 -3.82
CA GLU A 29 0.46 1.55 -4.80
C GLU A 29 1.73 1.03 -4.12
N ALA A 30 2.17 1.62 -3.01
CA ALA A 30 3.30 1.10 -2.24
C ALA A 30 3.03 -0.30 -1.68
N SER A 31 1.80 -0.56 -1.23
CA SER A 31 1.39 -1.87 -0.73
C SER A 31 1.31 -2.90 -1.86
N ILE A 32 0.73 -2.53 -3.00
CA ILE A 32 0.63 -3.38 -4.20
C ILE A 32 2.03 -3.75 -4.68
N ALA A 33 2.94 -2.79 -4.84
CA ALA A 33 4.30 -3.05 -5.29
C ALA A 33 5.03 -4.05 -4.38
N ARG A 34 4.86 -3.93 -3.05
CA ARG A 34 5.45 -4.89 -2.10
C ARG A 34 4.83 -6.27 -2.20
N ILE A 35 3.52 -6.35 -2.40
CA ILE A 35 2.81 -7.62 -2.60
C ILE A 35 3.33 -8.30 -3.87
N GLU A 36 3.41 -7.60 -5.00
CA GLU A 36 3.89 -8.14 -6.27
C GLU A 36 5.33 -8.67 -6.17
N GLU A 37 6.19 -8.04 -5.35
CA GLU A 37 7.57 -8.48 -5.11
C GLU A 37 7.66 -9.78 -4.29
N VAL A 38 6.81 -9.93 -3.28
CA VAL A 38 6.96 -10.95 -2.22
C VAL A 38 6.01 -12.13 -2.37
N ASP A 39 4.78 -11.87 -2.76
CA ASP A 39 3.72 -12.86 -2.81
C ASP A 39 4.01 -14.05 -3.74
N PRO A 40 4.79 -13.92 -4.85
CA PRO A 40 5.21 -15.10 -5.62
C PRO A 40 5.99 -16.16 -4.82
N LYS A 41 6.62 -15.74 -3.70
CA LYS A 41 7.36 -16.65 -2.80
C LYS A 41 6.55 -17.03 -1.57
N VAL A 42 5.76 -16.10 -1.03
CA VAL A 42 5.00 -16.30 0.21
C VAL A 42 3.66 -16.98 -0.04
N ASN A 43 3.04 -16.73 -1.20
CA ASN A 43 1.75 -17.24 -1.61
C ASN A 43 0.66 -16.97 -0.55
N ALA A 44 0.56 -15.70 -0.12
CA ALA A 44 -0.38 -15.25 0.92
C ALA A 44 -1.67 -14.65 0.33
N LEU A 45 -1.64 -14.10 -0.90
CA LEU A 45 -2.82 -13.53 -1.54
C LEU A 45 -3.33 -14.42 -2.69
N PRO A 46 -4.34 -15.27 -2.45
CA PRO A 46 -4.93 -16.09 -3.51
C PRO A 46 -5.70 -15.27 -4.56
N ILE A 47 -6.24 -14.10 -4.19
CA ILE A 47 -6.97 -13.21 -5.11
C ILE A 47 -6.49 -11.76 -4.89
N PRO A 48 -5.68 -11.19 -5.80
CA PRO A 48 -5.30 -9.79 -5.74
C PRO A 48 -6.44 -8.88 -6.24
N CYS A 49 -7.07 -8.14 -5.32
CA CYS A 49 -8.13 -7.18 -5.63
C CYS A 49 -7.60 -5.74 -5.82
N PHE A 50 -6.52 -5.57 -6.59
CA PHE A 50 -5.81 -4.29 -6.69
C PHE A 50 -6.65 -3.16 -7.29
N ASP A 51 -7.43 -3.44 -8.33
CA ASP A 51 -8.26 -2.41 -8.97
C ASP A 51 -9.33 -1.87 -8.02
N ARG A 52 -9.95 -2.76 -7.24
CA ARG A 52 -10.89 -2.35 -6.19
C ARG A 52 -10.22 -1.50 -5.11
N ALA A 53 -8.97 -1.79 -4.76
CA ALA A 53 -8.22 -0.97 -3.80
C ALA A 53 -7.92 0.42 -4.35
N ARG A 54 -7.58 0.51 -5.65
CA ARG A 54 -7.36 1.79 -6.36
C ARG A 54 -8.63 2.64 -6.43
N ASP A 55 -9.78 2.04 -6.72
CA ASP A 55 -11.07 2.74 -6.79
C ASP A 55 -11.50 3.36 -5.44
N MET A 56 -11.00 2.81 -4.32
CA MET A 56 -11.35 3.25 -2.97
C MET A 56 -10.34 4.25 -2.37
N ALA A 57 -9.23 4.52 -3.06
CA ALA A 57 -8.15 5.40 -2.61
C ALA A 57 -8.47 6.88 -2.84
#